data_AF-Q35495-F1
#
_entry.id   AF-Q35495-F1
#
_cell.length_a   1.000
_cell.length_b   1.000
_cell.length_c   1.000
_cell.angle_alpha   90.00
_cell.angle_beta   90.00
_cell.angle_gamma   90.00
#
_symmetry.space_group_name_H-M   'P 1'
#
loop_
_entity.id
_entity.type
_entity.pdbx_description
1 polymer ?
#
loop_
_entity_poly.entity_id
_entity_poly.type
_entity_poly.pdbx_seq_one_letter_code
_entity_poly.pdbx_strand_id
1 'polypeptide(L)' 'CDEVETWNVGVILFLVTILTAFMGYVLVWGQMSFWAATVITNLVSAIPYYGTTIVQWLWGGFSVDNATLTRFFAF' A
#
# COMPACT_ATOMS: atom_id res chain seq x y z
N CYS A 1 31.25 14.96 -2.48
CA CYS A 1 30.68 13.82 -1.70
C CYS A 1 29.16 13.85 -1.81
N ASP A 2 28.61 13.95 -3.03
CA ASP A 2 27.22 14.39 -3.24
C ASP A 2 26.38 13.35 -4.03
N GLU A 3 27.02 12.30 -4.54
CA GLU A 3 26.35 11.24 -5.32
C GLU A 3 25.50 10.31 -4.45
N VAL A 4 25.88 10.09 -3.19
CA VAL A 4 25.11 9.25 -2.26
C VAL A 4 23.79 9.95 -1.89
N GLU A 5 23.79 11.28 -1.77
CA GLU A 5 22.58 12.02 -1.45
C GLU A 5 21.55 11.97 -2.60
N THR A 6 22.01 12.20 -3.83
CA THR A 6 21.13 12.13 -5.01
C THR A 6 20.61 10.71 -5.28
N TRP A 7 21.43 9.68 -5.07
CA TRP A 7 20.97 8.29 -5.15
C TRP A 7 19.91 7.96 -4.10
N ASN A 8 20.13 8.35 -2.84
CA ASN A 8 19.18 8.12 -1.76
C ASN A 8 17.85 8.83 -2.02
N VAL A 9 17.89 10.07 -2.54
CA VAL A 9 16.69 10.79 -2.98
C VAL A 9 15.99 10.05 -4.12
N GLY A 10 16.74 9.50 -5.08
CA GLY A 10 16.20 8.68 -6.17
C GLY A 10 15.47 7.42 -5.67
N VAL A 11 16.04 6.71 -4.70
CA VAL A 11 15.42 5.52 -4.07
C VAL A 11 14.14 5.91 -3.34
N ILE A 12 14.13 7.04 -2.62
CA ILE A 12 12.92 7.53 -1.94
C ILE A 12 11.82 7.86 -2.96
N LEU A 13 12.16 8.58 -4.03
CA LEU A 13 11.21 8.92 -5.11
C LEU A 13 10.66 7.66 -5.79
N PHE A 14 11.49 6.64 -6.00
CA PHE A 14 11.06 5.37 -6.55
C PHE A 14 10.04 4.66 -5.66
N LEU A 15 10.26 4.62 -4.34
CA LEU A 15 9.30 4.02 -3.41
C LEU A 15 7.97 4.80 -3.37
N VAL A 16 8.03 6.13 -3.32
CA VAL A 16 6.83 6.98 -3.32
C VAL A 16 6.01 6.80 -4.60
N THR A 17 6.65 6.75 -5.77
CA THR A 17 5.95 6.58 -7.05
C THR A 17 5.27 5.22 -7.19
N ILE A 18 5.88 4.13 -6.71
CA ILE A 18 5.22 2.81 -6.65
C ILE A 18 3.97 2.86 -5.78
N LEU A 19 4.08 3.49 -4.59
CA LEU A 19 2.93 3.62 -3.68
C LEU A 19 1.81 4.43 -4.31
N THR A 20 2.11 5.58 -4.92
CA THR A 20 1.09 6.42 -5.60
C THR A 20 0.43 5.69 -6.77
N ALA A 21 1.21 4.97 -7.59
CA ALA A 21 0.66 4.20 -8.71
C ALA A 21 -0.24 3.05 -8.25
N PHE A 22 0.17 2.36 -7.18
CA PHE A 22 -0.64 1.29 -6.59
C PHE A 22 -1.96 1.83 -6.04
N MET A 23 -1.94 2.94 -5.30
CA MET A 23 -3.15 3.58 -4.77
C MET A 23 -4.13 3.99 -5.89
N GLY A 24 -3.61 4.57 -6.98
CA GLY A 24 -4.42 4.90 -8.15
C GLY A 24 -5.00 3.68 -8.87
N TYR A 25 -4.26 2.56 -8.93
CA TYR A 25 -4.76 1.30 -9.49
C TYR A 25 -5.91 0.72 -8.65
N VAL A 26 -5.82 0.84 -7.32
CA VAL A 26 -6.86 0.36 -6.39
C VAL A 26 -8.19 1.10 -6.60
N LEU A 27 -8.14 2.37 -7.04
CA LEU A 27 -9.31 3.24 -7.17
C LEU A 27 -10.32 2.82 -8.25
N VAL A 28 -9.87 2.14 -9.32
CA VAL A 28 -10.75 1.68 -10.41
C VAL A 28 -11.71 0.57 -9.94
N TRP A 29 -11.40 -0.08 -8.80
CA TRP A 29 -12.25 -1.05 -8.10
C TRP A 29 -12.80 -2.20 -8.95
N GLY A 30 -11.99 -2.71 -9.88
CA GLY A 30 -12.26 -3.95 -10.62
C GLY A 30 -11.79 -5.22 -9.88
N GLN A 31 -12.10 -6.40 -10.43
CA GLN A 31 -11.68 -7.70 -9.87
C GLN A 31 -10.16 -7.79 -9.64
N MET A 32 -9.35 -7.43 -10.64
CA MET A 32 -7.88 -7.47 -10.52
C MET A 32 -7.34 -6.47 -9.49
N SER A 33 -7.99 -5.30 -9.39
CA SER A 33 -7.66 -4.26 -8.41
C SER A 33 -7.93 -4.74 -6.97
N PHE A 34 -9.08 -5.39 -6.75
CA PHE A 34 -9.45 -5.97 -5.45
C PHE A 34 -8.46 -7.05 -5.00
N TRP A 35 -8.09 -7.96 -5.90
CA TRP A 35 -7.12 -9.00 -5.60
C TRP A 35 -5.71 -8.44 -5.40
N ALA A 36 -5.29 -7.47 -6.20
CA ALA A 36 -4.00 -6.79 -6.02
C ALA A 36 -3.92 -6.12 -4.65
N ALA A 37 -4.97 -5.40 -4.23
CA ALA A 37 -5.06 -4.79 -2.90
C ALA A 37 -4.90 -5.84 -1.80
N THR A 38 -5.63 -6.95 -1.92
CA THR A 38 -5.61 -8.05 -0.94
C THR A 38 -4.23 -8.71 -0.87
N VAL A 39 -3.61 -9.06 -2.00
CA VAL A 39 -2.32 -9.76 -2.02
C VAL A 39 -1.20 -8.88 -1.48
N ILE A 40 -1.11 -7.62 -1.93
CA ILE A 40 -0.02 -6.70 -1.55
C ILE A 40 -0.11 -6.34 -0.06
N THR A 41 -1.30 -6.03 0.45
CA THR A 41 -1.47 -5.73 1.88
C THR A 41 -1.27 -6.97 2.76
N ASN A 42 -1.61 -8.17 2.29
CA ASN A 42 -1.32 -9.40 3.01
C ASN A 42 0.17 -9.70 3.16
N LEU A 43 1.05 -9.15 2.31
CA LEU A 43 2.50 -9.27 2.52
C LEU A 43 2.95 -8.65 3.86
N VAL A 44 2.23 -7.64 4.34
CA VAL A 44 2.49 -6.98 5.63
C VAL A 44 2.16 -7.91 6.80
N SER A 45 1.29 -8.91 6.60
CA SER A 45 0.97 -9.92 7.62
C SER A 45 2.15 -10.83 7.97
N ALA A 46 3.19 -10.88 7.12
CA ALA A 46 4.40 -11.65 7.36
C ALA A 46 5.28 -11.06 8.48
N ILE A 47 4.99 -9.85 8.96
CA ILE A 47 5.70 -9.24 10.09
C ILE A 47 5.28 -9.95 11.39
N PRO A 48 6.25 -10.49 12.17
CA PRO A 48 5.93 -11.20 13.40
C PRO A 48 5.27 -10.28 14.44
N TYR A 49 4.33 -10.84 15.20
CA TYR A 49 3.54 -10.20 16.28
C TYR A 49 2.58 -9.09 15.86
N TYR A 50 2.97 -8.18 14.96
CA TYR A 50 2.17 -7.01 14.60
C TYR A 50 1.54 -7.06 13.20
N GLY A 51 1.95 -8.01 12.35
CA GLY A 51 1.54 -8.04 10.94
C GLY A 51 0.02 -8.08 10.75
N THR A 52 -0.67 -8.95 11.47
CA THR A 52 -2.14 -9.09 11.36
C THR A 52 -2.89 -7.84 11.83
N THR A 53 -2.43 -7.20 12.92
CA THR A 53 -3.01 -5.96 13.44
C THR A 53 -2.82 -4.80 12.47
N ILE A 54 -1.65 -4.70 11.83
CA ILE A 54 -1.36 -3.66 10.84
C ILE A 54 -2.24 -3.85 9.60
N VAL A 55 -2.41 -5.09 9.12
CA VAL A 55 -3.29 -5.39 7.97
C VAL A 55 -4.74 -5.03 8.27
N GLN A 56 -5.25 -5.39 9.46
CA GLN A 56 -6.61 -5.03 9.88
C GLN A 56 -6.80 -3.51 10.01
N TRP A 57 -5.77 -2.79 10.50
CA TRP A 57 -5.80 -1.33 10.56
C TRP A 57 -5.79 -0.69 9.18
N LEU A 58 -4.99 -1.20 8.25
CA LEU A 58 -4.97 -0.79 6.84
C LEU A 58 -6.33 -1.04 6.18
N TRP A 59 -6.98 -2.16 6.52
CA TRP A 59 -8.27 -2.51 5.95
C TRP A 59 -9.46 -1.79 6.60
N GLY A 60 -9.32 -1.33 7.84
CA GLY A 60 -10.44 -0.79 8.61
C GLY A 60 -11.53 -1.84 8.91
N GLY A 61 -11.20 -3.13 8.83
CA GLY A 61 -12.13 -4.26 8.95
C GLY A 61 -11.45 -5.62 8.78
N PHE A 62 -12.24 -6.68 8.67
CA PHE A 62 -11.74 -8.06 8.52
C PHE A 62 -11.32 -8.42 7.07
N SER A 63 -11.72 -7.62 6.09
CA SER A 63 -11.39 -7.77 4.67
C SER A 63 -11.34 -6.41 3.98
N VAL A 64 -10.74 -6.36 2.79
CA VAL A 64 -10.82 -5.20 1.89
C VAL A 64 -12.30 -4.95 1.56
N ASP A 65 -12.81 -3.76 1.87
CA ASP A 65 -14.22 -3.37 1.69
C ASP A 65 -14.32 -1.86 1.40
N ASN A 66 -15.51 -1.29 1.24
CA ASN A 66 -15.70 0.13 0.91
C ASN A 66 -14.98 1.11 1.89
N ALA A 67 -14.76 0.68 3.13
CA ALA A 67 -13.97 1.42 4.12
C ALA A 67 -12.48 1.58 3.73
N THR A 68 -11.86 0.62 3.03
CA THR A 68 -10.49 0.79 2.49
C THR A 68 -10.46 1.75 1.32
N LEU A 69 -11.43 1.63 0.41
CA LEU A 69 -11.51 2.50 -0.76
C LEU A 69 -11.64 3.98 -0.36
N THR A 70 -12.47 4.28 0.64
CA THR A 70 -12.66 5.65 1.12
C THR A 70 -11.39 6.20 1.79
N ARG A 71 -10.62 5.35 2.49
CA ARG A 71 -9.33 5.75 3.09
C ARG A 71 -8.28 5.99 2.02
N PHE A 72 -8.20 5.11 1.02
CA PHE A 72 -7.28 5.27 -0.10
C PHE A 72 -7.61 6.46 -1.02
N PHE A 73 -8.86 6.91 -1.07
CA PHE A 73 -9.23 8.14 -1.79
C PHE A 73 -8.93 9.43 -1.01
N ALA A 74 -8.94 9.38 0.33
CA ALA A 74 -8.74 10.54 1.19
C ALA A 74 -7.25 10.88 1.42
N PHE A 75 -6.34 9.91 1.23
CA PHE A 75 -4.89 10.09 1.31
C PHE A 75 -4.27 10.21 -0.08
#